data_AF-A0A511MS04-F1
#
_entry.id   AF-A0A511MS04-F1
#
_cell.length_a   1.000
_cell.length_b   1.000
_cell.length_c   1.000
_cell.angle_alpha   90.00
_cell.angle_beta   90.00
_cell.angle_gamma   90.00
#
_symmetry.space_group_name_H-M   'P 1'
#
loop_
_entity.id
_entity.type
_entity.pdbx_description
1 polymer ?
#
loop_
_entity_poly.entity_id
_entity_poly.type
_entity_poly.pdbx_seq_one_letter_code
_entity_poly.pdbx_strand_id
1 'polypeptide(L)' 'MSFDDATLEILARRAQEEGMDRSAYLADLVRRDDLRRRLAADTATLAAAGHAPERASMLTAALITQRRTAS' A
#
# COMPACT_ATOMS: atom_id res chain seq x y z
N MET A 1 -9.76 -2.52 -21.77
CA MET A 1 -8.43 -1.96 -21.50
C MET A 1 -7.45 -3.13 -21.49
N SER A 2 -6.46 -3.15 -22.38
CA SER A 2 -5.40 -4.18 -22.40
C SER A 2 -4.11 -3.53 -21.91
N PHE A 3 -3.36 -4.22 -21.06
CA PHE A 3 -1.99 -3.81 -20.74
C PHE A 3 -1.10 -4.09 -21.95
N ASP A 4 -0.09 -3.27 -22.15
CA ASP A 4 0.99 -3.58 -23.10
C ASP A 4 1.84 -4.74 -22.58
N ASP A 5 2.56 -5.39 -23.49
CA ASP A 5 3.34 -6.58 -23.20
C ASP A 5 4.45 -6.31 -22.17
N ALA A 6 5.07 -5.13 -22.21
CA ALA A 6 6.10 -4.73 -21.25
C ALA A 6 5.54 -4.67 -19.82
N THR A 7 4.32 -4.13 -19.66
CA THR A 7 3.62 -4.09 -18.37
C THR A 7 3.29 -5.49 -17.88
N LEU A 8 2.86 -6.39 -18.79
CA LEU A 8 2.57 -7.78 -18.44
C LEU A 8 3.82 -8.55 -18.01
N GLU A 9 4.97 -8.31 -18.65
CA GLU A 9 6.26 -8.90 -18.24
C GLU A 9 6.70 -8.42 -16.87
N ILE A 10 6.57 -7.11 -16.59
CA ILE A 10 6.89 -6.55 -15.28
C ILE A 10 6.00 -7.19 -14.21
N LEU A 11 4.69 -7.29 -14.45
CA LEU A 11 3.74 -7.91 -13.52
C LEU A 11 4.06 -9.39 -13.29
N ALA A 12 4.40 -10.14 -14.35
CA ALA A 12 4.78 -11.54 -14.23
C ALA A 12 6.04 -11.73 -13.39
N ARG A 13 7.08 -10.91 -13.63
CA ARG A 13 8.33 -10.94 -12.84
C ARG A 13 8.07 -10.63 -11.37
N ARG A 14 7.29 -9.58 -11.08
CA ARG A 14 6.94 -9.20 -9.69
C ARG A 14 6.11 -10.26 -8.98
N ALA A 15 5.16 -10.89 -9.69
CA ALA A 15 4.38 -11.99 -9.15
C ALA A 15 5.29 -13.18 -8.77
N GLN A 16 6.27 -13.51 -9.61
CA GLN A 16 7.27 -14.54 -9.31
C GLN A 16 8.16 -14.18 -8.11
N GLU A 17 8.62 -12.92 -8.00
CA GLU A 17 9.39 -12.43 -6.85
C GLU A 17 8.62 -12.57 -5.53
N GLU A 18 7.29 -12.39 -5.55
CA GLU A 18 6.41 -12.58 -4.39
C GLU A 18 5.87 -14.02 -4.25
N GLY A 19 6.25 -14.95 -5.14
CA GLY A 19 5.80 -16.35 -5.11
C GLY A 19 4.31 -16.54 -5.40
N MET A 20 3.70 -15.62 -6.15
CA MET A 20 2.26 -15.57 -6.44
C MET A 20 1.98 -15.83 -7.92
N ASP A 21 0.78 -16.33 -8.22
CA ASP A 21 0.26 -16.28 -9.59
C ASP A 21 0.03 -14.83 -10.03
N ARG A 22 0.18 -14.56 -11.33
CA ARG A 22 0.02 -13.20 -11.89
C ARG A 22 -1.35 -12.60 -11.62
N SER A 23 -2.42 -13.40 -11.69
CA SER A 23 -3.78 -12.92 -11.41
C SER A 23 -4.00 -12.61 -9.93
N ALA A 24 -3.43 -13.44 -9.05
CA ALA A 24 -3.45 -13.22 -7.60
C ALA A 24 -2.65 -11.96 -7.22
N TYR A 25 -1.48 -11.77 -7.83
CA TYR A 25 -0.66 -10.58 -7.65
C TYR A 25 -1.39 -9.30 -8.09
N LEU A 26 -2.06 -9.35 -9.25
CA LEU A 26 -2.87 -8.22 -9.74
C LEU A 26 -4.03 -7.89 -8.80
N ALA A 27 -4.77 -8.90 -8.32
CA ALA A 27 -5.86 -8.69 -7.36
C ALA A 27 -5.32 -8.06 -6.06
N ASP A 28 -4.16 -8.52 -5.59
CA ASP A 28 -3.51 -7.96 -4.41
C ASP A 28 -3.07 -6.51 -4.64
N LEU A 29 -2.52 -6.19 -5.81
CA LEU A 29 -2.08 -4.84 -6.17
C LEU A 29 -3.26 -3.86 -6.23
N VAL A 30 -4.39 -4.28 -6.80
CA VAL A 30 -5.64 -3.50 -6.80
C VAL A 30 -6.15 -3.26 -5.38
N ARG A 31 -6.14 -4.29 -4.54
CA ARG A 31 -6.53 -4.20 -3.13
C ARG A 31 -5.62 -3.24 -2.34
N ARG A 32 -4.29 -3.30 -2.56
CA ARG A 32 -3.33 -2.39 -1.95
C ARG A 32 -3.57 -0.94 -2.38
N ASP A 33 -3.88 -0.69 -3.66
CA ASP A 33 -4.19 0.66 -4.14
C ASP A 33 -5.51 1.20 -3.58
N ASP A 34 -6.55 0.38 -3.51
CA ASP A 34 -7.82 0.76 -2.86
C ASP A 34 -7.61 1.15 -1.40
N LEU A 35 -6.88 0.34 -0.63
CA LEU A 35 -6.53 0.65 0.75
C LEU A 35 -5.75 1.97 0.85
N ARG A 36 -4.77 2.19 -0.03
CA ARG A 36 -3.99 3.43 -0.08
C ARG A 36 -4.87 4.66 -0.34
N ARG A 37 -5.84 4.56 -1.25
CA ARG A 37 -6.79 5.65 -1.54
C ARG A 37 -7.68 5.94 -0.35
N ARG A 38 -8.20 4.91 0.32
CA ARG A 38 -9.02 5.07 1.54
C ARG A 38 -8.22 5.75 2.65
N LEU A 39 -7.01 5.29 2.92
CA LEU A 39 -6.13 5.90 3.93
C LEU A 39 -5.82 7.37 3.60
N ALA A 40 -5.60 7.71 2.33
CA ALA A 40 -5.39 9.09 1.92
C ALA A 40 -6.63 9.95 2.16
N ALA A 41 -7.83 9.44 1.85
CA ALA A 41 -9.10 10.13 2.10
C ALA A 41 -9.38 10.30 3.61
N ASP A 42 -9.15 9.27 4.41
CA ASP A 42 -9.31 9.30 5.86
C ASP A 42 -8.32 10.29 6.49
N THR A 43 -7.06 10.29 6.02
CA THR A 43 -6.04 11.24 6.49
C THR A 43 -6.43 12.67 6.15
N ALA A 44 -6.95 12.92 4.93
CA ALA A 44 -7.44 14.24 4.55
C ALA A 44 -8.64 14.67 5.40
N THR A 45 -9.54 13.74 5.73
CA THR A 45 -10.71 13.99 6.60
C THR A 45 -10.29 14.36 8.01
N LEU A 46 -9.33 13.62 8.59
CA LEU A 46 -8.78 13.91 9.91
C LEU A 46 -8.06 15.26 9.94
N ALA A 47 -7.26 15.57 8.92
CA ALA A 47 -6.60 16.87 8.79
C ALA A 47 -7.62 18.02 8.71
N ALA A 48 -8.69 17.86 7.93
CA ALA A 48 -9.76 18.85 7.81
C ALA A 48 -10.55 19.03 9.13
N ALA A 49 -10.69 17.98 9.93
CA ALA A 49 -11.28 18.04 11.27
C ALA A 49 -10.35 18.67 12.33
N GLY A 50 -9.16 19.14 11.93
CA GLY A 50 -8.18 19.73 12.84
C GLY A 50 -7.31 18.71 13.59
N HIS A 51 -7.42 17.41 13.27
CA HIS A 51 -6.49 16.39 13.76
C HIS A 51 -5.23 16.42 12.90
N ALA A 52 -4.15 17.01 13.44
CA ALA A 52 -2.89 17.16 12.71
C ALA A 52 -2.29 15.78 12.30
N PRO A 53 -2.13 15.48 11.00
CA PRO A 53 -1.64 14.19 10.50
C PRO A 53 -0.17 13.92 10.88
N GLU A 54 0.57 14.95 11.27
CA GLU A 54 1.95 14.86 11.77
C GLU A 54 2.06 13.99 13.02
N ARG A 55 1.09 14.09 13.95
CA ARG A 55 1.07 13.23 15.15
C ARG A 55 0.69 11.80 14.83
N ALA A 56 -0.26 11.57 13.92
CA ALA A 56 -0.67 10.23 13.50
C ALA A 56 0.43 9.50 12.71
N SER A 57 1.14 10.22 11.83
CA SER A 57 2.28 9.70 11.07
C SER A 57 3.46 9.38 11.99
N MET A 58 3.77 10.25 12.96
CA MET A 58 4.80 9.97 13.97
C MET A 58 4.44 8.76 14.84
N LEU A 59 3.18 8.63 15.27
CA LEU A 59 2.73 7.48 16.07
C LEU A 59 2.84 6.18 15.26
N THR A 60 2.43 6.19 13.99
CA THR A 60 2.48 5.02 13.11
C THR A 60 3.92 4.62 12.79
N ALA A 61 4.80 5.58 12.49
CA ALA A 61 6.22 5.35 12.28
C ALA A 61 6.90 4.81 13.55
N ALA A 62 6.54 5.33 14.72
CA ALA A 62 7.01 4.83 16.01
C ALA A 62 6.55 3.38 16.27
N LEU A 63 5.28 3.06 16.01
CA LEU A 63 4.74 1.70 16.18
C LEU A 63 5.39 0.69 15.22
N ILE A 64 5.65 1.06 13.97
CA ILE A 64 6.36 0.22 13.00
C ILE A 64 7.81 -0.03 13.45
N THR A 65 8.47 1.01 13.97
CA THR A 65 9.85 0.93 14.47
C THR A 65 9.92 0.04 15.70
N GLN A 66 9.00 0.22 16.66
CA GLN A 66 8.92 -0.57 17.88
C GLN A 66 8.67 -2.06 17.60
N ARG A 67 7.84 -2.38 16.60
CA ARG A 67 7.60 -3.75 16.17
C ARG A 67 8.82 -4.41 15.55
N ARG A 68 9.70 -3.65 14.89
CA ARG A 68 10.95 -4.15 14.30
C ARG A 68 12.06 -4.36 15.32
N THR A 69 12.07 -3.60 16.41
CA THR A 69 13.07 -3.74 17.49
C THR A 69 12.69 -4.77 18.54
N ALA A 70 11.42 -5.21 18.57
CA ALA A 70 10.91 -6.22 19.48
C ALA A 70 10.96 -7.66 18.90
N SER A 71 11.55 -7.84 17.72
CA SER A 71 11.96 -9.13 17.14
C SER A 71 13.48 -9.24 17.19
#